data_AF-A0A8T4LE04-F1
#
_entry.id   AF-A0A8T4LE04-F1
#
_cell.length_a   1.000
_cell.length_b   1.000
_cell.length_c   1.000
_cell.angle_alpha   90.00
_cell.angle_beta   90.00
_cell.angle_gamma   90.00
#
_symmetry.space_group_name_H-M   'P 1'
#
loop_
_entity.id
_entity.type
_entity.pdbx_description
1 polymer ?
#
loop_
_entity_poly.entity_id
_entity_poly.type
_entity_poly.pdbx_seq_one_letter_code
_entity_poly.pdbx_strand_id
1 'polypeptide(L)'
;MLDIDSQITAFLPEANIIYDVISVSVYILLFGAIAFLIYKKDIFKVFQITFGAAVAFLIVQIIKIIISRERPNGFDLRSFPSQHTAFAFFLASVLPVKRKEERIVLYGWAVLVSLSRMVLLEHWFTDVLVGAIIGLGAGYLVKSKNVKKALAE
;
A
#
# COMPACT_ATOMS: atom_id res chain seq x y z
N MET A 1 5.33 -34.97 -3.51
CA MET A 1 5.70 -33.92 -2.54
C MET A 1 4.39 -33.27 -2.15
N LEU A 2 3.98 -33.39 -0.88
CA LEU A 2 2.67 -32.96 -0.42
C LEU A 2 2.56 -31.45 -0.61
N ASP A 3 1.64 -31.03 -1.47
CA ASP A 3 1.38 -29.63 -1.79
C ASP A 3 0.54 -29.02 -0.65
N ILE A 4 1.25 -28.62 0.40
CA ILE A 4 0.67 -27.93 1.57
C ILE A 4 -0.02 -26.64 1.11
N ASP A 5 0.48 -26.02 0.03
CA ASP A 5 -0.07 -24.79 -0.53
C ASP A 5 -1.42 -25.02 -1.23
N SER A 6 -1.61 -26.10 -2.00
CA SER A 6 -2.96 -26.44 -2.50
C SER A 6 -3.93 -26.86 -1.41
N GLN A 7 -3.46 -27.48 -0.32
CA GLN A 7 -4.35 -27.83 0.79
C GLN A 7 -4.81 -26.60 1.58
N ILE A 8 -3.94 -25.62 1.84
CA ILE A 8 -4.31 -24.37 2.51
C ILE A 8 -5.27 -23.53 1.65
N THR A 9 -5.00 -23.46 0.34
CA THR A 9 -5.81 -22.69 -0.61
C THR A 9 -7.18 -23.33 -0.85
N ALA A 10 -7.26 -24.67 -0.82
CA ALA A 10 -8.51 -25.41 -0.98
C ALA A 10 -9.38 -25.44 0.29
N PHE A 11 -8.80 -25.29 1.49
CA PHE A 11 -9.56 -25.42 2.75
C PHE A 11 -10.34 -24.17 3.18
N LEU A 12 -10.02 -22.96 2.69
CA LEU A 12 -10.65 -21.71 3.18
C LEU A 12 -10.91 -20.66 2.08
N PRO A 13 -11.74 -20.94 1.06
CA PRO A 13 -12.14 -19.94 0.07
C PRO A 13 -12.75 -18.67 0.69
N GLU A 14 -13.44 -18.80 1.83
CA GLU A 14 -14.00 -17.67 2.60
C GLU A 14 -12.92 -16.79 3.24
N ALA A 15 -11.83 -17.39 3.74
CA ALA A 15 -10.72 -16.62 4.32
C ALA A 15 -9.99 -15.82 3.24
N ASN A 16 -9.88 -16.35 2.02
CA ASN A 16 -9.28 -15.63 0.90
C ASN A 16 -10.02 -14.33 0.59
N ILE A 17 -11.37 -14.35 0.65
CA ILE A 17 -12.21 -13.15 0.47
C ILE A 17 -11.88 -12.11 1.54
N ILE A 18 -11.76 -12.51 2.81
CA ILE A 18 -11.45 -11.58 3.90
C ILE A 18 -10.09 -10.91 3.68
N TYR A 19 -9.04 -11.68 3.38
CA TYR A 19 -7.71 -11.13 3.17
C TYR A 19 -7.64 -10.24 1.92
N ASP A 20 -8.40 -10.56 0.88
CA ASP A 20 -8.51 -9.73 -0.31
C ASP A 20 -9.25 -8.42 -0.02
N VAL A 21 -10.37 -8.47 0.70
CA VAL A 21 -11.07 -7.26 1.18
C VAL A 21 -10.16 -6.38 2.03
N ILE A 22 -9.38 -6.97 2.95
CA ILE A 22 -8.39 -6.23 3.74
C ILE A 22 -7.39 -5.53 2.81
N SER A 23 -6.90 -6.20 1.77
CA SER A 23 -5.93 -5.61 0.83
C SER A 23 -6.53 -4.50 -0.03
N VAL A 24 -7.71 -4.74 -0.60
CA VAL A 24 -8.39 -3.78 -1.49
C VAL A 24 -8.94 -2.58 -0.70
N SER A 25 -9.09 -2.69 0.63
CA SER A 25 -9.46 -1.57 1.51
C SER A 25 -8.54 -0.35 1.38
N VAL A 26 -7.31 -0.54 0.90
CA VAL A 26 -6.37 0.55 0.57
C VAL A 26 -6.98 1.54 -0.43
N TYR A 27 -7.66 1.06 -1.46
CA TYR A 27 -8.27 1.93 -2.47
C TYR A 27 -9.51 2.63 -1.91
N ILE A 28 -10.28 1.94 -1.07
CA ILE A 28 -11.42 2.54 -0.36
C ILE A 28 -10.93 3.70 0.51
N LEU A 29 -9.86 3.50 1.28
CA LEU A 29 -9.28 4.55 2.12
C LEU A 29 -8.68 5.69 1.28
N LEU A 30 -7.98 5.37 0.19
CA LEU A 30 -7.40 6.37 -0.72
C LEU A 30 -8.49 7.29 -1.32
N PHE A 31 -9.47 6.70 -2.00
CA PHE A 31 -10.53 7.45 -2.66
C PHE A 31 -11.45 8.14 -1.64
N GLY A 32 -11.75 7.48 -0.52
CA GLY A 32 -12.50 8.07 0.58
C GLY A 32 -11.79 9.28 1.20
N ALA A 33 -10.47 9.20 1.40
CA ALA A 33 -9.68 10.32 1.91
C ALA A 33 -9.63 11.49 0.90
N ILE A 34 -9.45 11.20 -0.39
CA ILE A 34 -9.48 12.22 -1.45
C ILE A 34 -10.85 12.90 -1.47
N ALA A 35 -11.95 12.14 -1.53
CA ALA A 35 -13.30 12.67 -1.52
C ALA A 35 -13.58 13.53 -0.28
N PHE A 36 -13.16 13.06 0.90
CA PHE A 36 -13.30 13.80 2.16
C PHE A 36 -12.51 15.13 2.15
N LEU A 37 -11.29 15.14 1.62
CA LEU A 37 -10.47 16.35 1.54
C LEU A 37 -10.99 17.34 0.49
N ILE A 38 -11.55 16.86 -0.63
CA ILE A 38 -12.28 17.69 -1.60
C ILE A 38 -13.47 18.35 -0.92
N TYR A 39 -14.28 17.59 -0.16
CA TYR A 39 -15.40 18.13 0.61
C TYR A 39 -14.94 19.19 1.63
N LYS A 40 -13.79 18.98 2.27
CA LYS A 40 -13.15 19.97 3.17
C LYS A 40 -12.46 21.14 2.45
N LYS A 41 -12.45 21.16 1.11
CA LYS A 41 -11.75 22.14 0.27
C LYS A 41 -10.25 22.23 0.54
N ASP A 42 -9.65 21.16 1.04
CA ASP A 42 -8.20 21.07 1.29
C ASP A 42 -7.47 20.56 0.05
N ILE A 43 -7.52 21.36 -1.03
CA ILE A 43 -7.00 21.00 -2.35
C ILE A 43 -5.50 20.75 -2.31
N PHE A 44 -4.78 21.44 -1.45
CA PHE A 44 -3.34 21.21 -1.26
C PHE A 44 -3.06 19.79 -0.76
N LYS A 45 -3.80 19.29 0.24
CA LYS A 45 -3.65 17.89 0.68
C LYS A 45 -4.12 16.89 -0.37
N VAL A 46 -5.17 17.21 -1.13
CA VAL A 46 -5.58 16.36 -2.27
C VAL A 46 -4.43 16.20 -3.25
N PHE A 47 -3.79 17.31 -3.64
CA PHE A 47 -2.61 17.28 -4.50
C PHE A 47 -1.48 16.44 -3.89
N GLN A 48 -1.14 16.66 -2.62
CA GLN A 48 -0.07 15.89 -1.95
C GLN A 48 -0.34 14.38 -1.94
N ILE A 49 -1.57 13.96 -1.62
CA ILE A 49 -1.93 12.54 -1.58
C ILE A 49 -1.90 11.94 -2.99
N THR A 50 -2.51 12.60 -3.97
CA THR A 50 -2.56 12.10 -5.35
C THR A 50 -1.16 12.05 -5.97
N PHE A 51 -0.35 13.10 -5.80
CA PHE A 51 1.01 13.15 -6.31
C PHE A 51 1.90 12.07 -5.65
N GLY A 52 1.84 11.94 -4.32
CA GLY A 52 2.62 10.91 -3.61
C GLY A 52 2.20 9.49 -3.97
N ALA A 53 0.90 9.23 -4.13
CA ALA A 53 0.39 7.94 -4.59
C ALA A 53 0.84 7.64 -6.03
N ALA A 54 0.84 8.63 -6.93
CA ALA A 54 1.34 8.49 -8.29
C ALA A 54 2.84 8.18 -8.31
N VAL A 55 3.66 8.89 -7.50
CA VAL A 55 5.09 8.60 -7.36
C VAL A 55 5.32 7.16 -6.86
N ALA A 56 4.63 6.75 -5.80
CA ALA A 56 4.73 5.39 -5.28
C ALA A 56 4.32 4.35 -6.33
N PHE A 57 3.23 4.59 -7.07
CA PHE A 57 2.76 3.72 -8.14
C PHE A 57 3.82 3.56 -9.23
N LEU A 58 4.34 4.66 -9.76
CA LEU A 58 5.32 4.64 -10.83
C LEU A 58 6.60 3.91 -10.42
N ILE A 59 7.11 4.18 -9.21
CA ILE A 59 8.29 3.48 -8.68
C ILE A 59 8.03 1.97 -8.61
N VAL A 60 6.89 1.56 -8.05
CA VAL A 60 6.52 0.13 -7.95
C VAL A 60 6.42 -0.51 -9.34
N GLN A 61 5.75 0.14 -10.30
CA GLN A 61 5.58 -0.42 -11.65
C GLN A 61 6.90 -0.55 -12.41
N ILE A 62 7.78 0.45 -12.32
CA ILE A 62 9.11 0.40 -12.93
C ILE A 62 9.91 -0.77 -12.36
N ILE A 63 9.95 -0.90 -11.03
CA ILE A 63 10.71 -1.98 -10.38
C ILE A 63 10.11 -3.35 -10.72
N LYS A 64 8.78 -3.49 -10.78
CA LYS A 64 8.10 -4.73 -11.18
C LYS A 64 8.57 -5.23 -12.54
N ILE A 65 8.65 -4.34 -13.50
CA ILE A 65 9.09 -4.67 -14.87
C ILE A 65 10.56 -5.10 -14.87
N ILE A 66 11.42 -4.38 -14.12
CA ILE A 66 12.87 -4.66 -14.09
C ILE A 66 13.17 -6.01 -13.41
N ILE A 67 12.52 -6.31 -12.28
CA ILE A 67 12.87 -7.48 -11.46
C ILE A 67 12.09 -8.73 -11.87
N SER A 68 10.84 -8.58 -12.36
CA SER A 68 10.02 -9.68 -12.88
C SER A 68 10.03 -10.94 -11.99
N ARG A 69 9.89 -10.74 -10.68
CA ARG A 69 9.91 -11.81 -9.68
C ARG A 69 8.61 -12.59 -9.66
N GLU A 70 8.72 -13.91 -9.73
CA GLU A 70 7.61 -14.85 -9.54
C GLU A 70 6.96 -14.76 -8.15
N ARG A 71 5.62 -14.80 -8.12
CA ARG A 71 4.85 -14.83 -6.88
C ARG A 71 4.97 -16.19 -6.18
N PRO A 72 4.81 -16.26 -4.85
CA PRO A 72 4.79 -17.53 -4.12
C PRO A 72 3.76 -18.53 -4.66
N ASN A 73 2.63 -18.05 -5.20
CA ASN A 73 1.61 -18.87 -5.83
C ASN A 73 1.91 -19.34 -7.27
N GLY A 74 3.01 -18.88 -7.90
CA GLY A 74 3.43 -19.30 -9.25
C GLY A 74 2.63 -18.72 -10.42
N PHE A 75 1.64 -17.83 -10.19
CA PHE A 75 0.72 -17.40 -11.25
C PHE A 75 1.11 -16.10 -11.98
N ASP A 76 2.08 -15.31 -11.48
CA ASP A 76 2.47 -14.02 -12.05
C ASP A 76 3.95 -13.70 -11.75
N LEU A 77 4.63 -12.97 -12.65
CA LEU A 77 6.00 -12.47 -12.49
C LEU A 77 6.06 -11.04 -11.91
N ARG A 78 4.93 -10.49 -11.49
CA ARG A 78 4.86 -9.14 -10.92
C ARG A 78 4.73 -9.19 -9.40
N SER A 79 5.58 -9.98 -8.72
CA SER A 79 5.58 -10.03 -7.25
C SER A 79 6.29 -8.83 -6.64
N PHE A 80 7.57 -8.60 -6.95
CA PHE A 80 8.37 -7.55 -6.30
C PHE A 80 8.19 -6.16 -6.95
N PRO A 81 7.98 -5.07 -6.18
CA PRO A 81 7.58 -4.99 -4.77
C PRO A 81 6.04 -4.95 -4.62
N SER A 82 5.54 -5.04 -3.40
CA SER A 82 4.08 -5.01 -3.16
C SER A 82 3.48 -3.60 -3.27
N GLN A 83 2.58 -3.40 -4.24
CA GLN A 83 1.85 -2.13 -4.41
C GLN A 83 0.88 -1.85 -3.26
N HIS A 84 0.14 -2.87 -2.80
CA HIS A 84 -0.81 -2.73 -1.70
C HIS A 84 -0.11 -2.27 -0.42
N THR A 85 1.03 -2.89 -0.09
CA THR A 85 1.86 -2.44 1.04
C THR A 85 2.39 -1.03 0.83
N ALA A 86 2.90 -0.69 -0.36
CA ALA A 86 3.40 0.65 -0.64
C ALA A 86 2.32 1.73 -0.42
N PHE A 87 1.11 1.50 -0.93
CA PHE A 87 0.01 2.44 -0.74
C PHE A 87 -0.49 2.49 0.70
N ALA A 88 -0.55 1.35 1.40
CA ALA A 88 -0.99 1.31 2.79
C ALA A 88 -0.04 2.10 3.71
N PHE A 89 1.27 1.90 3.60
CA PHE A 89 2.27 2.66 4.36
C PHE A 89 2.34 4.12 3.94
N PHE A 90 2.16 4.41 2.65
CA PHE A 90 2.02 5.79 2.17
C PHE A 90 0.85 6.49 2.88
N LEU A 91 -0.36 5.94 2.80
CA LEU A 91 -1.56 6.50 3.42
C LEU A 91 -1.43 6.64 4.94
N ALA A 92 -0.94 5.60 5.62
CA ALA A 92 -0.69 5.65 7.06
C ALA A 92 0.28 6.77 7.45
N SER A 93 1.27 7.04 6.59
CA SER A 93 2.20 8.13 6.80
C SER A 93 1.55 9.50 6.52
N VAL A 94 0.77 9.67 5.44
CA VAL A 94 0.31 11.00 4.97
C VAL A 94 -1.01 11.48 5.53
N LEU A 95 -1.92 10.59 5.94
CA LEU A 95 -3.24 10.99 6.41
C LEU A 95 -3.14 11.93 7.63
N PRO A 96 -3.95 13.02 7.65
CA PRO A 96 -3.85 14.07 8.64
C PRO A 96 -4.56 13.68 9.95
N VAL A 97 -4.01 12.69 10.67
CA VAL A 97 -4.47 12.29 12.00
C VAL A 97 -3.84 13.14 13.09
N LYS A 98 -4.64 13.53 14.08
CA LYS A 98 -4.21 14.40 15.19
C LYS A 98 -3.76 13.60 16.40
N ARG A 99 -4.42 12.48 16.67
CA ARG A 99 -4.18 11.64 17.85
C ARG A 99 -3.12 10.59 17.57
N LYS A 100 -2.31 10.25 18.57
CA LYS A 100 -1.27 9.21 18.45
C LYS A 100 -1.90 7.84 18.23
N GLU A 101 -3.03 7.59 18.87
CA GLU A 101 -3.81 6.36 18.81
C GLU A 101 -4.31 6.11 17.39
N GLU A 102 -4.86 7.14 16.73
CA GLU A 102 -5.28 7.08 15.31
C GLU A 102 -4.11 6.71 14.38
N ARG A 103 -2.92 7.25 14.66
CA ARG A 103 -1.71 6.95 13.88
C ARG A 103 -1.28 5.50 14.08
N ILE A 104 -1.34 4.99 15.31
CA ILE A 104 -1.06 3.56 15.61
C ILE A 104 -2.05 2.67 14.86
N VAL A 105 -3.35 3.01 14.87
CA VAL A 105 -4.38 2.26 14.13
C VAL A 105 -4.07 2.24 12.63
N LEU A 106 -3.69 3.36 12.02
CA LEU A 106 -3.35 3.41 10.59
C LEU A 106 -2.13 2.55 10.25
N TYR A 107 -1.07 2.57 11.07
CA TYR A 107 0.08 1.70 10.83
C TYR A 107 -0.24 0.23 11.12
N GLY A 108 -1.06 -0.06 12.13
CA GLY A 108 -1.57 -1.41 12.38
C GLY A 108 -2.37 -1.94 11.19
N TRP A 109 -3.25 -1.12 10.62
CA TRP A 109 -3.96 -1.43 9.37
C TRP A 109 -3.00 -1.68 8.20
N ALA A 110 -1.96 -0.86 8.03
CA ALA A 110 -0.97 -1.06 6.97
C ALA A 110 -0.18 -2.38 7.13
N VAL A 111 0.11 -2.79 8.38
CA VAL A 111 0.67 -4.10 8.68
C VAL A 111 -0.32 -5.22 8.35
N LEU A 112 -1.61 -5.08 8.69
CA LEU A 112 -2.62 -6.09 8.35
C LEU A 112 -2.79 -6.28 6.84
N VAL A 113 -2.80 -5.19 6.07
CA VAL A 113 -2.76 -5.23 4.59
C VAL A 113 -1.55 -6.01 4.10
N SER A 114 -0.39 -5.77 4.71
CA SER A 114 0.87 -6.41 4.32
C SER A 114 0.90 -7.89 4.64
N LEU A 115 0.41 -8.27 5.82
CA LEU A 115 0.26 -9.68 6.21
C LEU A 115 -0.73 -10.39 5.29
N SER A 116 -1.85 -9.76 4.93
CA SER A 116 -2.85 -10.37 4.04
C SER A 116 -2.26 -10.75 2.68
N ARG A 117 -1.28 -9.99 2.19
CA ARG A 117 -0.58 -10.28 0.92
C ARG A 117 0.37 -11.47 1.00
N MET A 118 0.95 -11.73 2.16
CA MET A 118 1.76 -12.94 2.37
C MET A 118 0.88 -14.16 2.58
N VAL A 119 -0.23 -14.02 3.32
CA VAL A 119 -1.19 -15.11 3.55
C VAL A 119 -1.86 -15.55 2.25
N LEU A 120 -2.17 -14.62 1.33
CA LEU A 120 -2.66 -14.96 -0.01
C LEU A 120 -1.58 -15.45 -0.99
N LEU A 121 -0.33 -15.61 -0.53
CA LEU A 121 0.78 -16.08 -1.38
C LEU A 121 1.04 -15.19 -2.61
N GLU A 122 0.67 -13.90 -2.52
CA GLU A 122 0.86 -12.94 -3.60
C GLU A 122 2.26 -12.29 -3.56
N HIS A 123 2.83 -12.20 -2.37
CA HIS A 123 4.07 -11.49 -2.13
C HIS A 123 4.96 -12.19 -1.11
N TRP A 124 6.26 -12.18 -1.38
CA TRP A 124 7.28 -12.57 -0.42
C TRP A 124 7.47 -11.47 0.64
N PHE A 125 7.99 -11.83 1.81
CA PHE A 125 8.30 -10.88 2.88
C PHE A 125 9.16 -9.70 2.42
N THR A 126 10.17 -9.94 1.58
CA THR A 126 11.02 -8.88 1.01
C THR A 126 10.25 -7.91 0.11
N ASP A 127 9.22 -8.38 -0.60
CA ASP A 127 8.41 -7.55 -1.50
C ASP A 127 7.56 -6.58 -0.68
N VAL A 128 7.07 -7.07 0.46
CA VAL A 128 6.35 -6.29 1.47
C VAL A 128 7.28 -5.27 2.12
N LEU A 129 8.47 -5.67 2.59
CA LEU A 129 9.44 -4.74 3.19
C LEU A 129 9.79 -3.59 2.24
N VAL A 130 10.12 -3.90 0.99
CA VAL A 130 10.48 -2.86 0.00
C VAL A 130 9.27 -2.01 -0.37
N GLY A 131 8.08 -2.62 -0.49
CA GLY A 131 6.83 -1.88 -0.63
C GLY A 131 6.65 -0.84 0.48
N ALA A 132 6.84 -1.24 1.75
CA ALA A 132 6.67 -0.35 2.89
C ALA A 132 7.68 0.81 2.85
N ILE A 133 8.93 0.55 2.49
CA ILE A 133 9.98 1.57 2.31
C ILE A 133 9.56 2.58 1.23
N ILE A 134 9.11 2.10 0.07
CA ILE A 134 8.64 2.99 -1.03
C ILE A 134 7.48 3.87 -0.56
N GLY A 135 6.50 3.28 0.14
CA GLY A 135 5.34 4.00 0.66
C GLY A 135 5.72 5.11 1.65
N LEU A 136 6.57 4.77 2.63
CA LEU A 136 7.08 5.73 3.62
C LEU A 136 7.93 6.82 2.94
N GLY A 137 8.76 6.46 1.97
CA GLY A 137 9.57 7.40 1.20
C GLY A 137 8.74 8.40 0.41
N ALA A 138 7.70 7.93 -0.29
CA ALA A 138 6.75 8.80 -0.98
C ALA A 138 6.02 9.74 -0.01
N GLY A 139 5.65 9.24 1.18
CA GLY A 139 5.02 10.04 2.22
C GLY A 139 5.94 11.11 2.79
N TYR A 140 7.21 10.79 2.99
CA TYR A 140 8.24 11.74 3.39
C TYR A 140 8.46 12.83 2.33
N LEU A 141 8.55 12.44 1.06
CA LEU A 141 8.73 13.36 -0.07
C LEU A 141 7.66 14.45 -0.08
N VAL A 142 6.38 14.07 -0.04
CA VAL A 142 5.26 15.03 -0.12
C VAL A 142 5.11 15.89 1.12
N LYS A 143 5.65 15.46 2.26
CA LYS A 143 5.66 16.24 3.51
C LYS A 143 6.85 17.18 3.64
N SER A 144 7.91 16.97 2.86
CA SER A 144 9.13 17.77 2.93
C SER A 144 8.85 19.25 2.71
N LYS A 145 9.58 20.13 3.42
CA LYS A 145 9.43 21.58 3.31
C LYS A 145 9.71 22.09 1.90
N ASN A 146 10.62 21.42 1.18
CA ASN A 146 11.01 21.78 -0.17
C ASN A 146 9.87 21.59 -1.17
N VAL A 147 9.14 20.48 -1.07
CA VAL A 147 7.94 20.26 -1.89
C VAL A 147 6.85 21.28 -1.53
N LYS A 148 6.63 21.56 -0.25
CA LYS A 148 5.66 22.59 0.15
C LYS A 148 6.01 23.99 -0.38
N LYS A 149 7.29 24.34 -0.40
CA LYS A 149 7.78 25.61 -0.93
C LYS A 149 7.62 25.68 -2.45
N ALA A 150 8.06 24.64 -3.17
CA ALA A 150 7.92 24.57 -4.63
C ALA A 150 6.47 24.55 -5.11
N LEU A 151 5.52 24.14 -4.27
CA LEU A 151 4.08 24.15 -4.56
C LEU A 151 3.37 25.45 -4.13
N ALA A 152 4.05 26.32 -3.38
CA ALA A 152 3.52 27.61 -2.92
C ALA A 152 4.02 28.80 -3.73
N GLU A 153 5.02 28.57 -4.59
CA GLU A 153 5.54 29.48 -5.63
C GLU A 153 4.78 29.26 -6.94
#